data_AF-A0A2G7M0U9-F1
#
_entry.id   AF-A0A2G7M0U9-F1
#
_cell.length_a   1.000
_cell.length_b   1.000
_cell.length_c   1.000
_cell.angle_alpha   90.00
_cell.angle_beta   90.00
_cell.angle_gamma   90.00
#
_symmetry.space_group_name_H-M   'P 1'
#
loop_
_entity.id
_entity.type
_entity.pdbx_description
1 polymer ?
#
loop_
_entity_poly.entity_id
_entity_poly.type
_entity_poly.pdbx_seq_one_letter_code
_entity_poly.pdbx_strand_id
1 'polypeptide(L)'
;MNEEKVLELYGLDPDTKHRQQIRELLQQEIENQEAVDHEYLKTLCILLFCIGNVEDTVLIWQAKRKNQDTGSYIDVQLLCGAGYEKTVTYLEQKDGDQVREQLNYLRQCEPYDFVDFSKEEWVSYYKQYYEEP
;
A
#
# COMPACT_ATOMS: atom_id res chain seq x y z
N MET A 1 -9.74 -12.10 10.12
CA MET A 1 -9.55 -12.37 8.67
C MET A 1 -8.06 -12.70 8.48
N ASN A 2 -7.66 -13.37 7.39
CA ASN A 2 -6.25 -13.57 7.03
C ASN A 2 -6.04 -13.26 5.53
N GLU A 3 -4.80 -13.34 5.06
CA GLU A 3 -4.43 -13.11 3.65
C GLU A 3 -5.24 -13.96 2.67
N GLU A 4 -5.26 -15.29 2.84
CA GLU A 4 -5.96 -16.21 1.94
C GLU A 4 -7.44 -15.82 1.77
N LYS A 5 -8.14 -15.54 2.87
CA LYS A 5 -9.55 -15.16 2.83
C LYS A 5 -9.79 -13.82 2.15
N VAL A 6 -8.88 -12.85 2.28
CA VAL A 6 -9.05 -11.54 1.63
C VAL A 6 -8.82 -11.64 0.12
N LEU A 7 -7.89 -12.50 -0.30
CA LEU A 7 -7.66 -12.83 -1.69
C LEU A 7 -8.83 -13.62 -2.30
N GLU A 8 -9.40 -14.59 -1.58
CA GLU A 8 -10.60 -15.30 -2.02
C GLU A 8 -11.81 -14.37 -2.21
N LEU A 9 -11.96 -13.38 -1.34
CA LEU A 9 -13.11 -12.46 -1.36
C LEU A 9 -13.01 -11.40 -2.46
N TYR A 10 -11.81 -10.86 -2.71
CA TYR A 10 -11.65 -9.69 -3.57
C TYR A 10 -10.78 -9.94 -4.81
N GLY A 11 -9.98 -11.01 -4.82
CA GLY A 11 -8.90 -11.20 -5.79
C GLY A 11 -7.83 -10.11 -5.68
N LEU A 12 -6.84 -10.14 -6.59
CA LEU A 12 -5.81 -9.10 -6.70
C LEU A 12 -6.18 -7.93 -7.62
N ASP A 13 -7.42 -7.90 -8.08
CA ASP A 13 -7.97 -6.81 -8.88
C ASP A 13 -9.34 -6.40 -8.32
N PRO A 14 -9.37 -5.92 -7.06
CA PRO A 14 -10.62 -5.59 -6.39
C PRO A 14 -11.33 -4.44 -7.11
N ASP A 15 -12.65 -4.59 -7.27
CA ASP A 15 -13.51 -3.50 -7.72
C ASP A 15 -13.45 -2.33 -6.73
N THR A 16 -13.36 -1.12 -7.25
CA THR A 16 -13.38 0.15 -6.49
C THR A 16 -14.48 0.24 -5.43
N LYS A 17 -15.63 -0.44 -5.61
CA LYS A 17 -16.70 -0.49 -4.60
C LYS A 17 -16.28 -1.12 -3.27
N HIS A 18 -15.26 -1.97 -3.28
CA HIS A 18 -14.71 -2.63 -2.08
C HIS A 18 -13.64 -1.81 -1.38
N ARG A 19 -13.18 -0.70 -1.99
CA ARG A 19 -12.11 0.16 -1.43
C ARG A 19 -12.36 0.52 0.03
N GLN A 20 -13.57 0.98 0.35
CA GLN A 20 -13.88 1.44 1.71
C GLN A 20 -13.77 0.30 2.73
N GLN A 21 -14.23 -0.90 2.38
CA GLN A 21 -14.13 -2.08 3.24
C GLN A 21 -12.67 -2.51 3.44
N ILE A 22 -11.86 -2.49 2.37
CA ILE A 22 -10.43 -2.82 2.44
C ILE A 22 -9.68 -1.79 3.32
N ARG A 23 -10.01 -0.49 3.20
CA ARG A 23 -9.45 0.56 4.07
C ARG A 23 -9.79 0.33 5.55
N GLU A 24 -11.02 -0.05 5.86
CA GLU A 24 -11.45 -0.34 7.23
C GLU A 24 -10.70 -1.55 7.81
N LEU A 25 -10.52 -2.62 7.02
CA LEU A 25 -9.73 -3.78 7.40
C LEU A 25 -8.27 -3.41 7.64
N LEU A 26 -7.67 -2.61 6.77
CA LEU A 26 -6.29 -2.14 6.95
C LEU A 26 -6.14 -1.28 8.21
N GLN A 27 -7.09 -0.38 8.49
CA GLN A 27 -7.06 0.42 9.70
C GLN A 27 -7.10 -0.45 10.97
N GLN A 28 -7.99 -1.45 11.00
CA GLN A 28 -8.07 -2.41 12.12
C GLN A 28 -6.76 -3.17 12.29
N GLU A 29 -6.14 -3.60 11.20
CA GLU A 29 -4.88 -4.34 11.24
C GLU A 29 -3.69 -3.46 11.65
N ILE A 30 -3.68 -2.17 11.29
CA ILE A 30 -2.69 -1.21 11.79
C ILE A 30 -2.78 -1.08 13.32
N GLU A 31 -3.99 -1.01 13.86
CA GLU A 31 -4.25 -0.87 15.30
C GLU A 31 -4.05 -2.18 16.09
N ASN A 32 -4.03 -3.32 15.41
CA ASN A 32 -3.82 -4.64 16.01
C ASN A 32 -2.37 -4.82 16.50
N GLN A 33 -2.16 -4.71 17.81
CA GLN A 33 -0.85 -4.91 18.45
C GLN A 33 -0.48 -6.39 18.66
N GLU A 34 -1.43 -7.31 18.49
CA GLU A 34 -1.24 -8.75 18.72
C GLU A 34 -0.88 -9.51 17.42
N ALA A 35 -0.83 -8.81 16.29
CA ALA A 35 -0.47 -9.39 15.00
C ALA A 35 0.96 -9.95 15.02
N VAL A 36 1.08 -11.26 14.83
CA VAL A 36 2.37 -11.98 14.84
C VAL A 36 3.02 -11.99 13.46
N ASP A 37 2.22 -12.01 12.39
CA ASP A 37 2.70 -11.85 11.01
C ASP A 37 2.21 -10.52 10.40
N HIS A 38 2.83 -10.15 9.28
CA HIS A 38 2.50 -8.92 8.54
C HIS A 38 2.05 -9.22 7.11
N GLU A 39 1.74 -10.48 6.78
CA GLU A 39 1.26 -10.86 5.45
C GLU A 39 -0.10 -10.24 5.20
N TYR A 40 -1.04 -10.44 6.12
CA TYR A 40 -2.38 -9.88 5.96
C TYR A 40 -2.38 -8.34 5.80
N LEU A 41 -1.53 -7.66 6.58
CA LEU A 41 -1.31 -6.21 6.48
C LEU A 41 -0.78 -5.82 5.09
N LYS A 42 0.23 -6.55 4.59
CA LYS A 42 0.82 -6.34 3.27
C LYS A 42 -0.18 -6.60 2.15
N THR A 43 -0.94 -7.69 2.20
CA THR A 43 -1.97 -8.01 1.22
C THR A 43 -2.99 -6.88 1.11
N LEU A 44 -3.46 -6.34 2.24
CA LEU A 44 -4.39 -5.20 2.25
C LEU A 44 -3.78 -3.94 1.60
N CYS A 45 -2.49 -3.68 1.81
CA CYS A 45 -1.77 -2.61 1.12
C CYS A 45 -1.71 -2.84 -0.39
N ILE A 46 -1.41 -4.08 -0.83
CA ILE A 46 -1.39 -4.46 -2.24
C ILE A 46 -2.77 -4.28 -2.88
N LEU A 47 -3.85 -4.66 -2.21
CA LEU A 47 -5.21 -4.47 -2.73
C LEU A 47 -5.55 -2.99 -2.96
N LEU A 48 -5.19 -2.11 -2.01
CA LEU A 48 -5.37 -0.65 -2.20
C LEU A 48 -4.46 -0.09 -3.29
N PHE A 49 -3.23 -0.60 -3.41
CA PHE A 49 -2.32 -0.26 -4.50
C PHE A 49 -2.91 -0.64 -5.87
N CYS A 50 -3.49 -1.83 -6.00
CA CYS A 50 -4.17 -2.29 -7.22
C CYS A 50 -5.35 -1.36 -7.59
N ILE A 51 -6.18 -0.97 -6.61
CA ILE A 51 -7.25 0.03 -6.79
C ILE A 51 -6.67 1.35 -7.31
N GLY A 52 -5.54 1.78 -6.74
CA GLY A 52 -4.77 2.92 -7.23
C GLY A 52 -5.40 4.28 -6.97
N ASN A 53 -6.19 4.42 -5.89
CA ASN A 53 -6.69 5.71 -5.46
C ASN A 53 -5.62 6.45 -4.64
N VAL A 54 -5.31 7.69 -5.04
CA VAL A 54 -4.21 8.47 -4.45
C VAL A 54 -4.37 8.72 -2.95
N GLU A 55 -5.61 8.82 -2.46
CA GLU A 55 -5.89 9.06 -1.04
C GLU A 55 -5.48 7.88 -0.14
N ASP A 56 -5.32 6.68 -0.72
CA ASP A 56 -4.93 5.48 0.02
C ASP A 56 -3.45 5.51 0.44
N THR A 57 -2.64 6.36 -0.20
CA THR A 57 -1.21 6.50 0.08
C THR A 57 -0.90 6.77 1.56
N VAL A 58 -1.74 7.57 2.24
CA VAL A 58 -1.54 7.94 3.65
C VAL A 58 -1.81 6.75 4.57
N LEU A 59 -2.80 5.92 4.22
CA LEU A 59 -3.13 4.74 5.02
C LEU A 59 -2.07 3.65 4.85
N ILE A 60 -1.57 3.44 3.62
CA ILE A 60 -0.46 2.53 3.34
C ILE A 60 0.82 3.02 4.05
N TRP A 61 1.05 4.34 4.10
CA TRP A 61 2.15 4.91 4.88
C TRP A 61 2.05 4.58 6.37
N GLN A 62 0.86 4.73 6.97
CA GLN A 62 0.65 4.35 8.36
C GLN A 62 0.92 2.86 8.61
N ALA A 63 0.51 1.98 7.68
CA ALA A 63 0.86 0.56 7.74
C ALA A 63 2.38 0.32 7.68
N LYS A 64 3.09 0.96 6.74
CA LYS A 64 4.55 0.88 6.65
C LYS A 64 5.23 1.37 7.93
N ARG A 65 4.67 2.40 8.59
CA ARG A 65 5.23 3.00 9.82
C ARG A 65 4.71 2.38 11.11
N LYS A 66 3.90 1.31 11.05
CA LYS A 66 3.36 0.62 12.24
C LYS A 66 4.47 0.18 13.20
N ASN A 67 5.49 -0.49 12.69
CA ASN A 67 6.69 -0.89 13.43
C ASN A 67 7.91 -1.01 12.50
N GLN A 68 9.05 -1.44 13.04
CA GLN A 68 10.29 -1.59 12.25
C GLN A 68 10.18 -2.70 11.19
N ASP A 69 9.52 -3.80 11.52
CA ASP A 69 9.39 -4.97 10.65
C ASP A 69 8.50 -4.63 9.44
N THR A 70 7.33 -4.02 9.65
CA THR A 70 6.44 -3.52 8.59
C THR A 70 7.12 -2.49 7.70
N GLY A 71 8.05 -1.72 8.26
CA GLY A 71 8.83 -0.73 7.52
C GLY A 71 9.67 -1.33 6.40
N SER A 72 10.22 -2.52 6.63
CA SER A 72 10.95 -3.27 5.59
C SER A 72 10.01 -4.14 4.76
N TYR A 73 8.88 -4.55 5.34
CA TYR A 73 7.96 -5.52 4.72
C TYR A 73 7.04 -4.92 3.64
N ILE A 74 6.69 -3.64 3.78
CA ILE A 74 5.84 -2.92 2.83
C ILE A 74 6.74 -2.11 1.88
N ASP A 75 6.80 -2.50 0.62
CA ASP A 75 7.60 -1.83 -0.41
C ASP A 75 7.19 -0.36 -0.57
N VAL A 76 8.17 0.52 -0.81
CA VAL A 76 7.91 1.96 -0.95
C VAL A 76 7.02 2.27 -2.17
N GLN A 77 7.10 1.43 -3.20
CA GLN A 77 6.32 1.52 -4.42
C GLN A 77 4.81 1.35 -4.17
N LEU A 78 4.42 0.59 -3.13
CA LEU A 78 3.01 0.42 -2.74
C LEU A 78 2.35 1.73 -2.31
N LEU A 79 3.13 2.73 -1.88
CA LEU A 79 2.61 4.07 -1.58
C LEU A 79 2.10 4.80 -2.84
N CYS A 80 2.53 4.37 -4.02
CA CYS A 80 2.35 5.09 -5.28
C CYS A 80 1.36 4.39 -6.22
N GLY A 81 0.27 3.82 -5.69
CA GLY A 81 -0.76 3.12 -6.49
C GLY A 81 -1.45 3.98 -7.56
N ALA A 82 -1.47 5.31 -7.40
CA ALA A 82 -1.94 6.25 -8.42
C ALA A 82 -0.85 6.69 -9.42
N GLY A 83 0.38 6.21 -9.25
CA GLY A 83 1.61 6.72 -9.87
C GLY A 83 2.39 7.65 -8.94
N TYR A 84 3.72 7.67 -9.09
CA TYR A 84 4.63 8.49 -8.25
C TYR A 84 4.27 9.98 -8.30
N GLU A 85 4.25 10.58 -9.50
CA GLU A 85 3.97 12.00 -9.71
C GLU A 85 2.63 12.47 -9.11
N LYS A 86 1.57 11.67 -9.33
CA LYS A 86 0.25 11.98 -8.76
C LYS A 86 0.25 11.91 -7.23
N THR A 87 0.99 10.95 -6.68
CA THR A 87 1.11 10.76 -5.23
C THR A 87 1.87 11.92 -4.59
N VAL A 88 3.01 12.33 -5.17
CA VAL A 88 3.79 13.50 -4.73
C VAL A 88 2.94 14.77 -4.79
N THR A 89 2.29 15.03 -5.94
CA THR A 89 1.43 16.21 -6.11
C THR A 89 0.29 16.25 -5.08
N TYR A 90 -0.32 15.10 -4.79
CA TYR A 90 -1.36 14.99 -3.77
C TYR A 90 -0.82 15.32 -2.37
N LEU A 91 0.34 14.79 -1.99
CA LEU A 91 0.96 15.04 -0.68
C LEU A 91 1.40 16.49 -0.51
N GLU A 92 1.88 17.15 -1.56
CA GLU A 92 2.26 18.57 -1.54
C GLU A 92 1.08 19.51 -1.24
N GLN A 93 -0.15 19.07 -1.55
CA GLN A 93 -1.38 19.83 -1.31
C GLN A 93 -2.00 19.55 0.06
N LYS A 94 -1.40 18.67 0.87
CA LYS A 94 -1.92 18.25 2.17
C LYS A 94 -1.05 18.78 3.30
N ASP A 95 -1.71 19.10 4.41
CA ASP A 95 -1.06 19.50 5.65
C ASP A 95 -1.02 18.34 6.65
N GLY A 96 0.02 18.33 7.48
CA GLY A 96 0.19 17.39 8.59
C GLY A 96 1.60 16.81 8.65
N ASP A 97 2.06 16.49 9.85
CA ASP A 97 3.44 16.03 10.06
C ASP A 97 3.68 14.67 9.40
N GLN A 98 2.71 13.75 9.46
CA GLN A 98 2.79 12.45 8.77
C GLN A 98 2.89 12.60 7.25
N VAL A 99 2.15 13.54 6.65
CA VAL A 99 2.19 13.81 5.21
C VAL A 99 3.56 14.34 4.81
N ARG A 100 4.12 15.28 5.59
CA ARG A 100 5.46 15.83 5.35
C ARG A 100 6.54 14.77 5.49
N GLU A 101 6.44 13.90 6.49
CA GLU A 101 7.35 12.77 6.67
C GLU A 101 7.30 11.83 5.46
N GLN A 102 6.10 11.45 5.03
CA GLN A 102 5.91 10.59 3.85
C GLN A 102 6.49 11.22 2.58
N LEU A 103 6.20 12.51 2.33
CA LEU A 103 6.70 13.22 1.16
C LEU A 103 8.22 13.30 1.15
N ASN A 104 8.84 13.60 2.30
CA ASN A 104 10.30 13.62 2.43
C ASN A 104 10.89 12.23 2.20
N TYR A 105 10.25 11.18 2.70
CA TYR A 105 10.69 9.80 2.48
C TYR A 105 10.65 9.41 1.00
N LEU A 106 9.55 9.69 0.30
CA LEU A 106 9.42 9.42 -1.14
C LEU A 106 10.48 10.15 -1.98
N ARG A 107 10.83 11.39 -1.60
CA ARG A 107 11.89 12.17 -2.25
C ARG A 107 13.29 11.64 -1.98
N GLN A 108 13.52 10.94 -0.86
CA GLN A 108 14.81 10.30 -0.56
C GLN A 108 15.00 8.98 -1.31
N CYS A 109 13.89 8.28 -1.60
CA CYS A 109 13.86 7.05 -2.38
C CYS A 109 14.04 7.30 -3.90
N GLU A 110 13.72 8.50 -4.38
CA GLU A 110 13.92 8.92 -5.77
C GLU A 110 15.39 9.36 -6.00
N PRO A 111 16.04 8.97 -7.12
CA PRO A 111 15.47 8.24 -8.24
C PRO A 111 15.40 6.71 -8.05
N TYR A 112 16.23 6.11 -7.19
CA TYR A 112 16.55 4.68 -7.21
C TYR A 112 15.36 3.73 -7.14
N ASP A 113 14.44 3.94 -6.19
CA ASP A 113 13.29 3.06 -5.98
C ASP A 113 12.19 3.24 -7.04
N PHE A 114 12.24 4.35 -7.78
CA PHE A 114 11.21 4.71 -8.75
C PHE A 114 11.73 4.78 -10.19
N VAL A 115 12.98 4.37 -10.45
CA VAL A 115 13.49 4.18 -11.80
C VAL A 115 12.65 3.11 -12.49
N ASP A 116 12.10 3.45 -13.66
CA ASP A 116 11.23 2.58 -14.45
C ASP A 116 9.98 2.07 -13.69
N PHE A 117 9.57 2.74 -12.60
CA PHE A 117 8.39 2.33 -11.85
C PHE A 117 7.13 2.42 -12.72
N SER A 118 6.47 1.27 -12.87
CA SER A 118 5.18 1.12 -13.54
C SER A 118 4.20 0.44 -12.60
N LYS A 119 3.05 1.10 -12.36
CA LYS A 119 1.98 0.52 -11.55
C LYS A 119 1.52 -0.81 -12.16
N GLU A 120 1.36 -0.83 -13.48
CA GLU A 120 0.88 -1.97 -14.24
C GLU A 120 1.82 -3.18 -14.10
N GLU A 121 3.14 -2.95 -14.15
CA GLU A 121 4.13 -4.01 -13.99
C GLU A 121 4.14 -4.56 -12.56
N TRP A 122 4.03 -3.70 -11.54
CA TRP A 122 3.92 -4.12 -10.14
C TRP A 122 2.64 -4.91 -9.87
N VAL A 123 1.49 -4.48 -10.42
CA VAL A 123 0.24 -5.25 -10.33
C VAL A 123 0.39 -6.60 -11.02
N SER A 124 1.01 -6.65 -12.20
CA SER A 124 1.26 -7.91 -12.91
C SER A 124 2.18 -8.85 -12.11
N TYR A 125 3.22 -8.31 -11.46
CA TYR A 125 4.11 -9.07 -10.60
C TYR A 125 3.36 -9.69 -9.42
N TYR A 126 2.52 -8.93 -8.71
CA TYR A 126 1.73 -9.48 -7.61
C TYR A 126 0.71 -10.50 -8.09
N LYS A 127 0.05 -10.28 -9.24
CA LYS A 127 -0.84 -11.27 -9.83
C LYS A 127 -0.11 -12.59 -10.04
N GLN A 128 1.08 -12.57 -10.63
CA GLN A 128 1.89 -13.79 -10.81
C GLN A 128 2.28 -14.42 -9.46
N TYR A 129 2.77 -13.61 -8.51
CA TYR A 129 3.22 -14.09 -7.21
C TYR A 129 2.14 -14.86 -6.43
N TYR A 130 0.88 -14.45 -6.54
CA TYR A 130 -0.25 -15.08 -5.84
C TYR A 130 -1.08 -16.04 -6.70
N GLU A 131 -0.94 -16.01 -8.03
CA GLU A 131 -1.59 -16.97 -8.95
C GLU A 131 -0.72 -18.21 -9.23
N GLU A 132 0.59 -18.18 -8.92
CA GLU A 132 1.46 -19.35 -9.03
C GLU A 132 1.18 -20.36 -7.88
N PRO A 133 0.91 -21.64 -8.19
CA PRO A 133 0.55 -22.68 -7.22
C PRO A 133 1.73 -23.28 -6.45
#